data_AF-A0A2E6VI17-F1
#
_entry.id   AF-A0A2E6VI17-F1
#
_cell.length_a   1.000
_cell.length_b   1.000
_cell.length_c   1.000
_cell.angle_alpha   90.00
_cell.angle_beta   90.00
_cell.angle_gamma   90.00
#
_symmetry.space_group_name_H-M   'P 1'
#
loop_
_entity.id
_entity.type
_entity.pdbx_description
1 polymer ?
#
loop_
_entity_poly.entity_id
_entity_poly.type
_entity_poly.pdbx_seq_one_letter_code
_entity_poly.pdbx_strand_id
1 'polypeptide(L)'
;MKRNKIDEISFIGGLIGWLAVNPKATIDNRVAEANKAGWTVVNIIPGGEQNALLRLLRFIILVATLGLFTFGDGVYVIFEKEE
;
A
#
# COMPACT_ATOMS: atom_id res chain seq x y z
N MET A 1 -3.91 28.04 3.19
CA MET A 1 -3.68 27.25 4.45
C MET A 1 -3.10 25.89 4.05
N LYS A 2 -2.24 25.24 4.85
CA LYS A 2 -1.71 23.91 4.48
C LYS A 2 -2.70 22.82 4.88
N ARG A 3 -3.07 21.95 3.95
CA ARG A 3 -3.92 20.78 4.18
C ARG A 3 -3.12 19.50 3.93
N ASN A 4 -3.15 18.59 4.91
CA ASN A 4 -2.45 17.30 4.83
C ASN A 4 -3.43 16.14 4.69
N LYS A 5 -3.01 15.08 4.00
CA LYS A 5 -3.69 13.79 4.02
C LYS A 5 -2.68 12.64 4.02
N ILE A 6 -3.12 11.49 4.52
CA ILE A 6 -2.37 10.23 4.46
C ILE A 6 -3.20 9.28 3.60
N ASP A 7 -2.59 8.72 2.56
CA ASP A 7 -3.20 7.68 1.72
C ASP A 7 -2.46 6.36 1.97
N GLU A 8 -3.20 5.29 2.21
CA GLU A 8 -2.64 3.95 2.39
C GLU A 8 -2.77 3.17 1.08
N ILE A 9 -1.64 2.72 0.54
CA ILE A 9 -1.58 1.86 -0.64
C ILE A 9 -1.24 0.45 -0.16
N SER A 10 -2.22 -0.44 -0.15
CA SER A 10 -2.03 -1.85 0.19
C SER A 10 -1.75 -2.69 -1.06
N PHE A 11 -0.93 -3.73 -0.90
CA PHE A 11 -0.64 -4.68 -1.96
C PHE A 11 -1.28 -6.03 -1.69
N ILE A 12 -1.40 -6.83 -2.75
CA ILE A 12 -1.75 -8.24 -2.66
C ILE A 12 -0.45 -9.04 -2.61
N GLY A 13 -0.39 -10.04 -1.74
CA GLY A 13 0.70 -11.00 -1.61
C GLY A 13 0.34 -12.39 -2.12
N GLY A 14 1.18 -13.38 -1.79
CA GLY A 14 1.07 -14.73 -2.32
C GLY A 14 1.56 -14.82 -3.76
N LEU A 15 1.37 -15.97 -4.40
CA LEU A 15 1.84 -16.21 -5.76
C LEU A 15 1.23 -15.22 -6.77
N ILE A 16 -0.05 -14.87 -6.59
CA ILE A 16 -0.72 -13.87 -7.44
C ILE A 16 -0.05 -12.51 -7.26
N GLY A 17 0.16 -12.08 -6.02
CA GLY A 17 0.85 -10.82 -5.72
C GLY A 17 2.23 -10.77 -6.36
N TRP A 18 3.01 -11.84 -6.23
CA TRP A 18 4.37 -11.92 -6.76
C TRP A 18 4.44 -11.84 -8.29
N LEU A 19 3.46 -12.43 -9.00
CA LEU A 19 3.45 -12.48 -10.46
C LEU A 19 2.71 -11.30 -11.11
N ALA A 20 1.68 -10.76 -10.46
CA ALA A 20 0.77 -9.80 -11.08
C ALA A 20 0.91 -8.36 -10.56
N VAL A 21 1.51 -8.14 -9.39
CA VAL A 21 1.60 -6.80 -8.78
C VAL A 21 2.98 -6.21 -9.02
N ASN A 22 3.01 -4.99 -9.58
CA ASN A 22 4.20 -4.15 -9.63
C ASN A 22 4.04 -2.97 -8.65
N PRO A 23 4.63 -3.05 -7.44
CA PRO A 23 4.45 -2.03 -6.40
C PRO A 23 4.84 -0.62 -6.86
N LYS A 24 5.91 -0.50 -7.67
CA LYS A 24 6.36 0.79 -8.20
C LYS A 24 5.31 1.41 -9.10
N ALA A 25 4.77 0.65 -10.05
CA ALA A 25 3.73 1.14 -10.96
C ALA A 25 2.45 1.53 -10.20
N THR A 26 2.05 0.75 -9.20
CA THR A 26 0.88 1.06 -8.36
C THR A 26 1.07 2.37 -7.60
N ILE A 27 2.23 2.57 -6.96
CA ILE A 27 2.55 3.82 -6.24
C ILE A 27 2.57 5.00 -7.22
N ASP A 28 3.23 4.84 -8.37
CA ASP A 28 3.36 5.91 -9.38
C ASP A 28 1.99 6.36 -9.90
N ASN A 29 1.13 5.41 -10.25
CA ASN A 29 -0.25 5.70 -10.66
C ASN A 29 -1.02 6.47 -9.58
N ARG A 30 -0.90 6.05 -8.33
CA ARG A 30 -1.61 6.69 -7.21
C ARG A 30 -1.10 8.09 -6.92
N VAL A 31 0.21 8.29 -6.98
CA VAL A 31 0.84 9.61 -6.87
C VAL A 31 0.42 10.51 -8.04
N ALA A 32 0.38 9.99 -9.27
CA ALA A 32 -0.05 10.75 -10.44
C ALA A 32 -1.52 11.20 -10.32
N GLU A 33 -2.42 10.34 -9.82
CA GLU A 33 -3.81 10.70 -9.51
C GLU A 33 -3.89 11.82 -8.47
N ALA A 34 -3.12 11.72 -7.39
CA ALA A 34 -3.07 12.73 -6.34
C ALA A 34 -2.52 14.07 -6.86
N ASN A 35 -1.46 14.03 -7.67
CA ASN A 35 -0.86 15.21 -8.30
C ASN A 35 -1.87 15.93 -9.21
N LYS A 36 -2.67 15.19 -9.99
CA LYS A 36 -3.76 15.77 -10.81
C LYS A 36 -4.81 16.50 -9.97
N ALA A 37 -5.03 16.06 -8.73
CA ALA A 37 -5.92 16.72 -7.77
C ALA A 37 -5.24 17.87 -7.01
N GLY A 38 -3.99 18.21 -7.34
CA GLY A 38 -3.21 19.30 -6.76
C GLY A 38 -2.56 18.97 -5.43
N TRP A 39 -2.36 17.69 -5.12
CA TRP A 39 -1.60 17.26 -3.95
C TRP A 39 -0.12 17.09 -4.30
N THR A 40 0.76 17.34 -3.33
CA THR A 40 2.20 17.13 -3.43
C THR A 40 2.62 16.05 -2.44
N VAL A 41 3.39 15.06 -2.89
CA VAL A 41 3.95 14.03 -2.00
C VAL A 41 5.02 14.66 -1.12
N VAL A 42 4.89 14.49 0.19
CA VAL A 42 5.87 14.94 1.19
C VAL A 42 6.75 13.78 1.63
N ASN A 43 6.17 12.59 1.83
CA ASN A 43 6.90 11.42 2.31
C ASN A 43 6.19 10.12 1.93
N ILE A 44 6.95 9.01 1.87
CA ILE A 44 6.45 7.65 1.71
C ILE A 44 7.05 6.79 2.81
N ILE A 45 6.20 6.17 3.62
CA ILE A 45 6.61 5.36 4.77
C ILE A 45 6.18 3.90 4.51
N PRO A 46 7.07 2.91 4.69
CA PRO A 46 6.68 1.51 4.62
C PRO A 46 5.55 1.18 5.60
N GLY A 47 4.45 0.65 5.08
CA GLY A 47 3.34 0.13 5.88
C GLY A 47 3.70 -1.27 6.36
N GLY A 48 4.31 -1.35 7.54
CA GLY A 48 4.76 -2.62 8.12
C GLY A 48 3.80 -3.17 9.18
N GLU A 49 3.54 -4.47 9.14
CA GLU A 49 2.82 -5.15 10.22
C GLU A 49 3.71 -5.40 11.45
N GLN A 50 3.62 -4.50 12.43
CA GLN A 50 4.15 -4.77 13.77
C GLN A 50 3.29 -5.78 14.55
N ASN A 51 2.07 -6.07 14.09
CA ASN A 51 1.10 -6.87 14.80
C ASN A 51 1.26 -8.38 14.50
N ALA A 52 1.60 -9.16 15.52
CA ALA A 52 1.75 -10.62 15.41
C ALA A 52 0.46 -11.35 14.99
N LEU A 53 -0.72 -10.82 15.38
CA LEU A 53 -2.01 -11.40 15.01
C LEU A 53 -2.26 -11.31 13.50
N LEU A 54 -1.94 -10.17 12.89
CA LEU A 54 -2.11 -9.98 11.45
C LEU A 54 -1.17 -10.90 10.67
N ARG A 55 0.08 -11.07 11.12
CA ARG A 55 1.02 -12.02 10.51
C ARG A 55 0.50 -13.46 10.55
N LEU A 56 -0.09 -13.87 11.67
CA LEU A 56 -0.71 -15.19 11.80
C LEU A 56 -1.91 -15.34 10.85
N LEU A 57 -2.76 -14.33 10.76
CA LEU A 57 -3.92 -14.33 9.86
C LEU A 57 -3.48 -14.43 8.40
N ARG A 58 -2.47 -13.66 7.98
CA ARG A 58 -1.89 -13.76 6.63
C ARG A 58 -1.37 -15.17 6.34
N PHE A 59 -0.69 -15.79 7.30
CA PHE A 59 -0.22 -17.16 7.14
C PHE A 59 -1.37 -18.16 6.97
N ILE A 60 -2.43 -18.04 7.77
CA ILE A 60 -3.63 -18.88 7.65
C ILE A 60 -4.27 -18.72 6.28
N ILE A 61 -4.44 -17.49 5.79
CA ILE A 61 -5.02 -17.20 4.46
C ILE A 61 -4.12 -17.76 3.37
N LEU A 62 -2.81 -17.60 3.48
CA LEU A 62 -1.87 -18.13 2.50
C LEU A 62 -1.97 -19.66 2.42
N VAL A 63 -2.04 -20.37 3.55
CA VAL A 63 -2.23 -21.83 3.56
C VAL A 63 -3.61 -22.22 3.02
N ALA A 64 -4.67 -21.53 3.44
CA ALA A 64 -6.04 -21.79 2.98
C ALA A 64 -6.22 -21.57 1.47
N THR A 65 -5.45 -20.66 0.89
CA THR A 65 -5.44 -20.39 -0.56
C THR A 65 -4.34 -21.15 -1.30
N LEU A 66 -3.70 -22.15 -0.67
CA LEU A 66 -2.62 -22.96 -1.26
C LEU A 66 -1.45 -22.12 -1.80
N GLY A 67 -1.14 -21.01 -1.13
CA GLY A 67 -0.07 -20.10 -1.50
C GLY A 67 -0.47 -19.03 -2.51
N LEU A 68 -1.70 -19.03 -3.01
CA LEU A 68 -2.11 -18.13 -4.11
C LEU A 68 -2.28 -16.68 -3.65
N PHE A 69 -2.85 -16.46 -2.47
CA PHE A 69 -3.28 -15.13 -2.04
C PHE A 69 -2.99 -14.88 -0.56
N THR A 70 -2.60 -13.65 -0.24
CA THR A 70 -2.66 -13.07 1.09
C THR A 70 -2.70 -11.55 0.97
N PHE A 71 -3.02 -10.85 2.04
CA PHE A 71 -2.73 -9.42 2.12
C PHE A 71 -1.21 -9.20 2.16
N GLY A 72 -0.74 -8.24 1.36
CA GLY A 72 0.64 -7.79 1.35
C GLY A 72 0.83 -6.55 2.21
N ASP A 73 2.08 -6.25 2.56
CA ASP A 73 2.43 -4.96 3.15
C ASP A 73 2.10 -3.82 2.21
N GLY A 74 1.94 -2.62 2.75
CA GLY A 74 1.59 -1.44 1.97
C GLY A 74 2.62 -0.33 2.12
N VAL A 75 2.26 0.86 1.66
CA VAL A 75 2.96 2.11 1.97
C VAL A 75 1.95 3.17 2.36
N TYR A 76 2.33 4.02 3.30
CA TYR A 76 1.62 5.25 3.59
C TYR A 76 2.27 6.39 2.80
N VAL A 77 1.49 7.07 1.97
CA VAL A 77 1.91 8.25 1.24
C VAL A 77 1.32 9.48 1.90
N ILE A 78 2.19 10.36 2.37
CA ILE A 78 1.81 11.61 3.03
C ILE A 78 1.80 12.70 1.97
N PHE A 79 0.68 13.38 1.84
CA PHE A 79 0.47 14.46 0.89
C PHE A 79 0.17 15.79 1.60
N GLU A 80 0.59 16.88 0.97
CA GLU A 80 0.26 18.26 1.34
C GLU A 80 -0.36 18.99 0.13
N LYS A 81 -1.27 19.93 0.39
CA LYS A 81 -1.81 20.87 -0.61
C LYS A 81 -1.96 22.25 0.02
N GLU A 82 -1.63 23.28 -0.75
CA GLU A 82 -1.96 24.67 -0.38
C GLU A 82 -3.43 24.96 -0.74
N GLU A 83 -4.18 25.45 0.24
CA GLU A 83 -5.48 26.13 0.06
C GLU A 83 -5.29 27.61 -0.24
#